data_AF-A0A839QJ01-F1
#
_entry.id   AF-A0A839QJ01-F1
#
_cell.length_a   1.000
_cell.length_b   1.000
_cell.length_c   1.000
_cell.angle_alpha   90.00
_cell.angle_beta   90.00
_cell.angle_gamma   90.00
#
_symmetry.space_group_name_H-M   'P 1'
#
loop_
_entity.id
_entity.type
_entity.pdbx_description
1 polymer ?
#
loop_
_entity_poly.entity_id
_entity_poly.type
_entity_poly.pdbx_seq_one_letter_code
_entity_poly.pdbx_strand_id
1 'polypeptide(L)'
;MGISRRDPVVQVVRLRLLDGVPAMVEASAFVHSVGRRLFDFDADSGSIFGFLSDAGVDLRRGRHTIDAVAATAGDAELLGVEESSPLLRERRLT
;
A
#
# COMPACT_ATOMS: atom_id res chain seq x y z
N MET A 1 5.80 7.86 -10.86
CA MET A 1 7.10 7.55 -10.23
C MET A 1 8.31 8.11 -10.97
N GLY A 2 8.22 8.54 -12.24
CA GLY A 2 9.35 9.23 -12.89
C GLY A 2 10.59 8.36 -13.16
N ILE A 3 10.40 7.04 -13.17
CA ILE A 3 11.44 6.03 -13.37
C ILE A 3 11.21 5.29 -14.70
N SER A 4 12.25 4.64 -15.21
CA SER A 4 12.17 3.77 -16.39
C SER A 4 11.39 2.49 -16.09
N ARG A 5 10.85 1.85 -17.13
CA ARG A 5 10.12 0.57 -17.04
C ARG A 5 10.94 -0.58 -16.45
N ARG A 6 12.27 -0.49 -16.51
CA ARG A 6 13.19 -1.51 -15.98
C ARG A 6 13.76 -1.15 -14.61
N ASP A 7 13.42 0.02 -14.08
CA ASP A 7 13.94 0.43 -12.78
C ASP A 7 13.23 -0.38 -11.69
N PRO A 8 13.98 -0.93 -10.72
CA PRO A 8 13.39 -1.72 -9.66
C PRO A 8 12.52 -0.85 -8.76
N VAL A 9 11.50 -1.48 -8.20
CA VAL A 9 10.60 -0.92 -7.19
C VAL A 9 10.53 -1.89 -6.02
N VAL A 10 10.25 -1.36 -4.84
CA VAL A 10 9.89 -2.19 -3.69
C VAL A 10 8.38 -2.11 -3.55
N GLN A 11 7.73 -3.27 -3.67
CA GLN A 11 6.29 -3.40 -3.44
C GLN A 11 6.07 -3.96 -2.05
N VAL A 12 5.14 -3.36 -1.31
CA VAL A 12 4.69 -3.82 0.00
C VAL A 12 3.19 -4.03 -0.07
N VAL A 13 2.74 -5.21 0.34
CA VAL A 13 1.31 -5.55 0.45
C VAL A 13 1.04 -5.87 1.92
N ARG A 14 0.07 -5.18 2.51
CA ARG A 14 -0.32 -5.39 3.91
C ARG A 14 -1.81 -5.62 4.04
N LEU A 15 -2.19 -6.57 4.87
CA LEU A 15 -3.57 -6.70 5.35
C LEU A 15 -3.72 -5.84 6.60
N ARG A 16 -4.60 -4.84 6.54
CA ARG A 16 -4.89 -3.94 7.66
C ARG A 16 -6.14 -4.42 8.36
N LEU A 17 -6.05 -4.50 9.69
CA LEU A 17 -7.12 -4.94 10.55
C LEU A 17 -7.74 -3.73 11.26
N LEU A 18 -9.05 -3.77 11.47
CA LEU A 18 -9.78 -2.91 12.39
C LEU A 18 -10.40 -3.81 13.46
N ASP A 19 -10.05 -3.57 14.73
CA ASP A 19 -10.48 -4.40 15.86
C ASP A 19 -10.26 -5.92 15.65
N GLY A 20 -9.16 -6.28 15.00
CA GLY A 20 -8.81 -7.67 14.70
C GLY A 20 -9.48 -8.25 13.46
N VAL A 21 -10.32 -7.49 12.76
CA VAL A 21 -11.03 -7.93 11.55
C VAL A 21 -10.35 -7.36 10.30
N PRO A 22 -10.09 -8.16 9.25
CA PRO A 22 -9.59 -7.68 7.96
C PRO A 22 -10.46 -6.55 7.40
N ALA A 23 -9.84 -5.41 7.08
CA ALA A 23 -10.55 -4.21 6.65
C ALA A 23 -10.03 -3.62 5.33
N MET A 24 -8.74 -3.82 5.01
CA MET A 24 -8.13 -3.24 3.81
C MET A 24 -6.89 -4.02 3.38
N VAL A 25 -6.77 -4.28 2.08
CA VAL A 25 -5.51 -4.67 1.45
C VAL A 25 -4.82 -3.41 0.96
N GLU A 26 -3.70 -3.05 1.60
CA GLU A 26 -2.89 -1.90 1.22
C GLU A 26 -1.73 -2.36 0.34
N ALA A 27 -1.73 -1.98 -0.94
CA ALA A 27 -0.65 -2.26 -1.88
C ALA A 27 0.08 -0.96 -2.26
N SER A 28 1.32 -0.82 -1.81
CA SER A 28 2.16 0.35 -2.06
C SER A 28 3.40 -0.02 -2.87
N ALA A 29 3.83 0.88 -3.76
CA ALA A 29 5.06 0.74 -4.53
C ALA A 29 5.95 1.97 -4.33
N PHE A 30 7.22 1.72 -4.02
CA PHE A 30 8.23 2.75 -3.79
C PHE A 30 9.36 2.62 -4.80
N VAL A 31 9.87 3.74 -5.30
CA VAL A 31 11.12 3.75 -6.06
C VAL A 31 12.23 3.13 -5.22
N HIS A 32 13.10 2.33 -5.83
CA HIS A 32 14.09 1.53 -5.09
C HIS A 32 14.94 2.33 -4.09
N SER A 33 15.32 3.57 -4.42
CA SER A 33 16.11 4.45 -3.54
C SER A 33 15.43 4.75 -2.19
N VAL A 34 14.09 4.76 -2.16
CA VAL A 34 13.28 4.95 -0.95
C VAL A 34 12.91 3.60 -0.37
N GLY A 35 12.36 2.72 -1.21
CA GLY A 35 11.76 1.45 -0.80
C GLY A 35 12.74 0.47 -0.15
N ARG A 36 14.03 0.50 -0.51
CA ARG A 36 15.04 -0.40 0.08
C ARG A 36 15.16 -0.27 1.61
N ARG A 37 14.76 0.88 2.18
CA ARG A 37 14.79 1.11 3.63
C ARG A 37 13.73 0.28 4.38
N LEU A 38 12.70 -0.16 3.66
CA LEU A 38 11.60 -0.94 4.25
C LEU A 38 11.98 -2.39 4.55
N PHE A 39 13.12 -2.88 4.03
CA PHE A 39 13.64 -4.20 4.42
C PHE A 39 14.12 -4.24 5.88
N ASP A 40 14.44 -3.08 6.46
CA ASP A 40 14.85 -2.94 7.86
C ASP A 40 13.69 -2.45 8.77
N PHE A 41 12.48 -2.34 8.21
CA PHE A 41 11.29 -1.84 8.89
C PHE A 41 10.32 -2.98 9.21
N ASP A 42 9.77 -2.99 10.43
CA ASP A 42 8.66 -3.87 10.77
C ASP A 42 7.37 -3.36 10.11
N ALA A 43 6.99 -4.02 9.01
CA ALA A 43 5.80 -3.68 8.23
C ALA A 43 4.47 -3.95 8.98
N ASP A 44 4.49 -4.79 10.01
CA ASP A 44 3.32 -5.18 10.79
C ASP A 44 3.03 -4.18 11.92
N SER A 45 4.08 -3.60 12.51
CA SER A 45 3.98 -2.71 13.68
C SER A 45 4.39 -1.26 13.38
N GLY A 46 3.83 -0.63 12.34
CA GLY A 46 4.05 0.81 12.18
C GLY A 46 3.48 1.49 10.95
N SER A 47 3.72 2.80 10.90
CA SER A 47 3.44 3.63 9.74
C SER A 47 4.66 3.69 8.82
N ILE A 48 4.56 3.04 7.65
CA ILE A 48 5.57 3.17 6.59
C ILE A 48 5.83 4.64 6.26
N PHE A 49 4.77 5.45 6.22
CA PHE A 49 4.87 6.87 5.94
C PHE A 49 5.65 7.62 7.02
N GLY A 50 5.39 7.30 8.30
CA GLY A 50 6.12 7.88 9.42
C GLY A 50 7.60 7.51 9.37
N PHE A 51 7.91 6.22 9.24
CA PHE A 51 9.28 5.72 9.13
C PHE A 51 10.06 6.38 7.99
N LEU A 52 9.47 6.49 6.80
CA LEU A 52 10.11 7.14 5.66
C LEU A 52 10.27 8.65 5.87
N SER A 53 9.29 9.32 6.49
CA SER A 53 9.36 10.75 6.81
C SER A 53 10.48 11.06 7.81
N ASP A 54 10.61 10.25 8.86
CA ASP A 54 11.68 10.36 9.87
C ASP A 54 13.06 10.12 9.25
N ALA A 55 13.12 9.28 8.21
CA ALA A 55 14.32 9.07 7.40
C ALA A 55 14.55 10.18 6.34
N GLY A 56 13.79 11.28 6.39
CA GLY A 56 13.97 12.47 5.57
C GLY A 56 13.34 12.40 4.17
N VAL A 57 12.44 11.45 3.91
CA VAL A 57 11.72 11.37 2.62
C VAL A 57 10.60 12.41 2.62
N ASP A 58 10.61 13.30 1.63
CA ASP A 58 9.56 14.31 1.49
C ASP A 58 8.29 13.69 0.89
N LEU A 59 7.26 13.57 1.71
CA LEU A 59 5.98 12.97 1.34
C LEU A 59 4.80 13.97 1.47
N ARG A 60 5.08 15.28 1.44
CA ARG A 60 4.12 16.35 1.82
C ARG A 60 2.91 16.52 0.90
N ARG A 61 2.91 15.97 -0.32
CA ARG A 61 1.81 16.15 -1.28
C ARG A 61 1.35 14.82 -1.83
N GLY A 62 0.07 14.49 -1.63
CA GLY A 62 -0.57 13.32 -2.23
C GLY A 62 -1.75 13.71 -3.10
N ARG A 63 -1.96 12.99 -4.20
CA ARG A 63 -3.24 12.97 -4.93
C ARG A 63 -3.96 11.67 -4.63
N HIS A 64 -5.23 11.79 -4.25
CA HIS A 64 -6.10 10.66 -3.92
C HIS A 64 -7.17 10.54 -5.00
N THR A 65 -7.41 9.30 -5.45
CA THR A 65 -8.57 8.95 -6.28
C THR A 65 -9.31 7.83 -5.57
N ILE A 66 -10.62 7.99 -5.42
CA ILE A 66 -11.47 6.99 -4.79
C ILE A 66 -12.48 6.52 -5.85
N ASP A 67 -12.62 5.20 -5.98
CA ASP A 67 -13.53 4.56 -6.92
C ASP A 67 -14.02 3.21 -6.38
N ALA A 68 -15.12 2.70 -6.94
CA ALA A 68 -15.65 1.38 -6.61
C ALA A 68 -15.09 0.34 -7.58
N VAL A 69 -14.69 -0.82 -7.06
CA VAL A 69 -14.21 -1.96 -7.85
C VAL A 69 -14.81 -3.26 -7.35
N ALA A 70 -14.78 -4.27 -8.20
CA ALA A 70 -15.09 -5.65 -7.81
C ALA A 70 -13.84 -6.28 -7.16
N ALA A 71 -14.01 -7.01 -6.05
CA ALA A 71 -12.93 -7.74 -5.40
C ALA A 71 -12.28 -8.75 -6.36
N THR A 72 -10.95 -8.73 -6.44
CA THR A 72 -10.20 -9.79 -7.12
C THR A 72 -10.19 -11.06 -6.26
N ALA A 73 -9.85 -12.21 -6.84
CA ALA A 73 -9.73 -13.46 -6.06
C ALA A 73 -8.78 -13.32 -4.86
N GLY A 74 -7.63 -12.66 -5.04
CA GLY A 74 -6.67 -12.44 -3.96
C GLY A 74 -7.16 -11.47 -2.89
N ASP A 75 -7.80 -10.37 -3.29
CA ASP A 75 -8.37 -9.42 -2.31
C ASP A 75 -9.54 -10.05 -1.55
N ALA A 76 -10.37 -10.86 -2.23
CA ALA A 76 -11.50 -11.56 -1.65
C ALA A 76 -11.05 -12.56 -0.58
N GLU A 77 -10.03 -13.37 -0.88
CA GLU A 77 -9.41 -14.30 0.06
C GLU A 77 -8.87 -13.57 1.30
N LEU A 78 -8.11 -12.49 1.10
CA LEU A 78 -7.50 -11.72 2.21
C LEU A 78 -8.54 -11.01 3.08
N LEU A 79 -9.63 -10.52 2.48
CA LEU A 79 -10.67 -9.78 3.18
C LEU A 79 -11.78 -10.68 3.74
N GLY A 80 -11.82 -11.96 3.38
CA GLY A 80 -12.88 -12.89 3.80
C GLY A 80 -14.24 -12.54 3.19
N VAL A 81 -14.25 -12.10 1.93
CA VAL A 81 -15.47 -11.76 1.17
C VAL A 81 -15.55 -12.62 -0.10
N GLU A 82 -16.69 -12.59 -0.77
CA GLU A 82 -16.86 -13.28 -2.06
C GLU A 82 -16.10 -12.55 -3.19
N GLU A 83 -15.63 -13.30 -4.19
CA GLU A 83 -15.11 -12.70 -5.42
C GLU A 83 -16.14 -11.75 -6.05
N SER A 84 -15.64 -10.66 -6.65
CA SER A 84 -16.46 -9.59 -7.22
C SER A 84 -17.31 -8.77 -6.22
N SER A 85 -17.19 -9.01 -4.91
CA SER A 85 -17.81 -8.14 -3.90
C SER A 85 -17.42 -6.67 -4.13
N PRO A 86 -18.35 -5.70 -3.96
CA PRO A 86 -18.03 -4.30 -4.17
C PRO A 86 -17.07 -3.80 -3.10
N LEU A 87 -15.90 -3.32 -3.51
CA LEU A 87 -14.89 -2.72 -2.66
C LEU A 87 -14.75 -1.22 -2.96
N LEU A 88 -14.52 -0.43 -1.91
CA LEU A 88 -14.04 0.93 -2.04
C LEU A 88 -12.52 0.90 -2.22
N ARG A 89 -12.03 1.40 -3.36
CA ARG A 89 -10.60 1.48 -3.65
C ARG A 89 -10.11 2.91 -3.55
N GLU A 90 -9.07 3.11 -2.76
CA GLU A 90 -8.26 4.33 -2.77
C GLU A 90 -6.98 4.09 -3.59
N ARG A 91 -6.65 5.05 -4.46
CA ARG A 91 -5.34 5.14 -5.13
C ARG A 91 -4.68 6.45 -4.74
N ARG A 92 -3.50 6.35 -4.13
CA ARG A 92 -2.69 7.48 -3.70
C ARG A 92 -1.41 7.56 -4.51
N LEU A 93 -1.09 8.76 -5.02
CA LEU A 93 0.22 9.09 -5.57
C LEU A 93 0.82 10.21 -4.73
N THR A 94 1.95 9.93 -4.09
CA THR A 94 2.75 10.90 -3.31
C THR A 94 4.07 11.13 -4.02
#